data_AF-A0A2T3HGQ4-F1
#
_entry.id   AF-A0A2T3HGQ4-F1
#
_cell.length_a   1.000
_cell.length_b   1.000
_cell.length_c   1.000
_cell.angle_alpha   90.00
_cell.angle_beta   90.00
_cell.angle_gamma   90.00
#
_symmetry.space_group_name_H-M   'P 1'
#
loop_
_entity.id
_entity.type
_entity.pdbx_description
1 polymer ?
#
loop_
_entity_poly.entity_id
_entity_poly.type
_entity_poly.pdbx_seq_one_letter_code
_entity_poly.pdbx_strand_id
1 'polypeptide(L)' 'MEQLPKRFKIEANVDHLPEELEVQKEQGPQGPQFVCYLDGRHITTLRQDDYGSWEQVTGDLDPVSVHSVSQAIEETD' A
#
# COMPACT_ATOMS: atom_id res chain seq x y z
N MET A 1 4.65 -23.85 5.41
CA MET A 1 4.78 -22.78 6.41
C MET A 1 4.00 -21.61 5.86
N GLU A 2 2.85 -21.30 6.45
CA GLU A 2 2.06 -20.12 6.08
C GLU A 2 2.86 -18.90 6.56
N GLN A 3 3.36 -18.08 5.62
CA GLN A 3 3.91 -16.78 5.98
C GLN A 3 2.72 -15.95 6.48
N LEU A 4 2.69 -15.67 7.79
CA LEU A 4 1.70 -14.77 8.37
C LEU A 4 1.77 -13.42 7.64
N PRO A 5 0.63 -12.76 7.36
CA PRO A 5 0.63 -11.46 6.71
C PRO A 5 1.46 -10.47 7.54
N LYS A 6 2.48 -9.87 6.90
CA LYS A 6 3.33 -8.85 7.52
C LYS A 6 2.52 -7.57 7.62
N ARG A 7 2.33 -7.07 8.84
CA ARG A 7 1.70 -5.78 9.10
C ARG A 7 2.74 -4.79 9.58
N PHE A 8 2.69 -3.57 9.06
CA PHE A 8 3.57 -2.48 9.45
C PHE A 8 2.85 -1.15 9.26
N LYS A 9 3.42 -0.08 9.82
CA LYS A 9 2.92 1.28 9.68
C LYS A 9 3.84 2.09 8.78
N ILE A 10 3.28 3.01 8.02
CA ILE A 10 4.01 3.97 7.18
C ILE A 10 3.46 5.37 7.40
N GLU A 11 4.30 6.39 7.17
CA GLU A 11 3.87 7.78 7.03
C GLU A 11 3.84 8.14 5.54
N ALA A 12 2.70 8.61 5.04
CA ALA A 12 2.55 8.96 3.63
C ALA A 12 1.57 10.12 3.46
N ASN A 13 1.63 10.82 2.32
CA ASN A 13 0.65 11.83 1.98
C ASN A 13 -0.55 11.18 1.28
N VAL A 14 -1.75 11.37 1.84
CA VAL A 14 -3.04 10.96 1.25
C VAL A 14 -3.93 12.18 1.14
N ASP A 15 -4.50 12.43 -0.04
CA ASP A 15 -5.26 13.65 -0.35
C ASP A 15 -4.49 14.94 0.02
N HIS A 16 -3.17 14.91 -0.20
CA HIS A 16 -2.21 15.98 0.14
C HIS A 16 -2.04 16.28 1.64
N LEU A 17 -2.49 15.39 2.53
CA LEU A 17 -2.28 15.49 3.97
C LEU A 17 -1.35 14.37 4.46
N PRO A 18 -0.43 14.66 5.40
CA PRO A 18 0.39 13.62 6.00
C PRO A 18 -0.45 12.74 6.93
N GLU A 19 -0.44 11.43 6.68
CA GLU A 19 -1.23 10.44 7.39
C GLU A 19 -0.37 9.23 7.81
N GLU A 20 -0.75 8.58 8.93
CA GLU A 20 -0.18 7.29 9.33
C GLU A 20 -1.08 6.17 8.82
N LEU A 21 -0.55 5.29 7.97
CA LEU A 21 -1.29 4.17 7.39
C LEU A 21 -0.85 2.84 8.00
N GLU A 22 -1.81 1.97 8.27
CA GLU A 22 -1.53 0.55 8.52
C GLU A 22 -1.51 -0.21 7.20
N VAL A 23 -0.42 -0.92 6.92
CA VAL A 23 -0.24 -1.70 5.69
C VAL A 23 -0.20 -3.17 6.04
N GLN A 24 -1.01 -3.96 5.34
CA GLN A 24 -0.99 -5.41 5.39
C GLN A 24 -0.49 -5.96 4.06
N LYS A 25 0.66 -6.65 4.10
CA LYS A 25 1.20 -7.36 2.93
C LYS A 25 0.54 -8.73 2.82
N GLU A 26 -0.04 -9.01 1.65
CA GLU A 26 -0.77 -10.23 1.34
C GLU A 26 -0.24 -10.86 0.04
N GLN A 27 -0.42 -12.17 -0.11
CA GLN A 27 -0.12 -12.85 -1.37
C GLN A 27 -1.36 -12.84 -2.27
N GLY A 28 -1.33 -12.05 -3.34
CA GLY A 28 -2.36 -12.02 -4.37
C GLY A 28 -2.10 -13.01 -5.51
N PRO A 29 -3.10 -13.23 -6.39
CA PRO A 29 -3.00 -14.16 -7.54
C PRO A 29 -1.92 -13.77 -8.56
N GLN A 30 -1.60 -12.48 -8.64
CA GLN A 30 -0.64 -11.92 -9.59
C GLN A 30 0.62 -11.38 -8.87
N GLY A 31 0.83 -11.76 -7.60
CA GLY A 31 1.96 -11.29 -6.81
C GLY A 31 1.56 -10.63 -5.50
N PRO A 32 2.53 -10.13 -4.71
CA PRO A 32 2.29 -9.45 -3.45
C PRO A 32 1.38 -8.23 -3.61
N GLN A 33 0.48 -8.03 -2.65
CA GLN A 33 -0.41 -6.88 -2.57
C GLN A 33 -0.25 -6.21 -1.20
N PHE A 34 -0.44 -4.90 -1.17
CA PHE A 34 -0.28 -4.08 0.02
C PHE A 34 -1.61 -3.38 0.30
N VAL A 35 -2.36 -3.92 1.23
CA VAL A 35 -3.67 -3.40 1.63
C VAL A 35 -3.46 -2.30 2.66
N CYS A 36 -3.84 -1.08 2.31
CA CYS A 36 -3.58 0.11 3.13
C CYS A 36 -4.86 0.54 3.85
N TYR A 37 -4.73 0.82 5.14
CA TYR A 37 -5.80 1.27 6.01
C TYR A 37 -5.45 2.62 6.64
N LEU A 38 -6.41 3.53 6.65
CA LEU A 38 -6.37 4.79 7.39
C LEU A 38 -7.46 4.75 8.47
N ASP A 39 -7.08 4.93 9.73
CA ASP A 39 -8.00 4.83 10.88
C ASP A 39 -8.83 3.52 10.89
N GLY A 40 -8.20 2.40 10.49
CA GLY A 40 -8.83 1.09 10.39
C GLY A 40 -9.79 0.91 9.20
N ARG A 41 -9.98 1.94 8.37
CA ARG A 41 -10.73 1.86 7.12
C ARG A 41 -9.80 1.55 5.96
N HIS A 42 -10.14 0.55 5.16
CA HIS A 42 -9.45 0.27 3.90
C HIS A 42 -9.61 1.44 2.92
N ILE A 43 -8.50 1.99 2.44
CA ILE A 43 -8.47 3.13 1.52
C ILE A 43 -7.99 2.76 0.12
N THR A 44 -7.02 1.85 0.02
CA THR A 44 -6.46 1.40 -1.27
C THR A 44 -5.77 0.05 -1.11
N THR A 45 -5.56 -0.63 -2.23
CA THR A 45 -4.65 -1.77 -2.32
C THR A 45 -3.68 -1.52 -3.45
N LEU A 46 -2.38 -1.52 -3.13
CA LEU A 46 -1.32 -1.32 -4.11
C LEU A 46 -0.64 -2.64 -4.46
N ARG A 47 -0.11 -2.69 -5.68
CA ARG A 47 0.73 -3.79 -6.19
C ARG A 47 1.79 -3.23 -7.13
N GLN A 48 2.94 -3.90 -7.20
CA GLN A 48 3.90 -3.72 -8.29
C GLN A 48 3.56 -4.66 -9.45
N ASP A 49 3.48 -4.11 -10.66
CA ASP A 49 3.37 -4.90 -11.88
C ASP A 49 4.69 -5.63 -12.23
N ASP A 50 4.68 -6.40 -13.32
CA ASP A 50 5.85 -7.15 -13.80
C ASP A 50 7.04 -6.24 -14.21
N TYR A 51 6.80 -4.93 -14.36
CA TYR A 51 7.81 -3.92 -14.68
C TYR A 51 8.29 -3.13 -13.45
N GLY A 52 7.78 -3.46 -12.25
CA GLY A 52 8.09 -2.76 -11.01
C GLY A 52 7.34 -1.43 -10.81
N SER A 53 6.34 -1.14 -11.65
CA SER A 53 5.50 0.05 -11.50
C SER A 53 4.37 -0.21 -10.53
N TRP A 54 4.08 0.77 -9.67
CA TRP A 54 2.99 0.68 -8.71
C TRP A 54 1.64 1.02 -9.35
N GLU A 55 0.64 0.18 -9.07
CA GLU A 55 -0.74 0.36 -9.50
C GLU A 55 -1.73 0.15 -8.35
N GLN A 56 -2.88 0.83 -8.45
CA GLN A 56 -4.02 0.59 -7.56
C GLN A 56 -4.86 -0.57 -8.09
N VAL A 57 -4.95 -1.63 -7.29
CA VAL A 57 -5.86 -2.75 -7.54
C VAL A 57 -7.29 -2.37 -7.13
N THR A 58 -7.43 -1.64 -6.03
CA THR A 58 -8.68 -1.07 -5.52
C THR A 58 -8.40 0.27 -4.84
N GLY A 59 -9.42 1.10 -4.66
CA GLY A 59 -9.27 2.46 -4.14
C GLY A 59 -9.33 3.50 -5.26
N ASP A 60 -9.23 4.77 -4.87
CA ASP A 60 -9.30 5.92 -5.79
C ASP A 60 -8.35 7.04 -5.32
N LEU A 61 -7.15 6.64 -4.86
CA LEU A 61 -6.13 7.62 -4.52
C LEU A 61 -5.68 8.38 -5.77
N ASP A 62 -5.44 9.67 -5.62
CA ASP A 62 -4.84 10.45 -6.69
C ASP A 62 -3.37 10.01 -6.94
N PRO A 63 -2.78 10.33 -8.11
CA PRO A 63 -1.43 9.91 -8.45
C PRO A 63 -0.34 10.35 -7.46
N VAL A 64 -0.50 11.50 -6.80
CA VAL A 64 0.46 11.99 -5.80
C VAL A 64 0.38 11.12 -4.55
N SER A 65 -0.84 10.80 -4.10
CA SER A 65 -1.06 9.89 -2.98
C SER A 65 -0.51 8.49 -3.26
N VAL A 66 -0.78 7.92 -4.45
CA VAL A 66 -0.22 6.61 -4.85
C VAL A 66 1.30 6.61 -4.79
N HIS A 67 1.94 7.65 -5.36
CA HIS A 67 3.39 7.76 -5.33
C HIS A 67 3.92 7.83 -3.90
N SER A 68 3.34 8.69 -3.06
CA SER A 68 3.77 8.84 -1.67
C SER A 68 3.64 7.55 -0.87
N VAL A 69 2.52 6.83 -1.01
CA VAL A 69 2.29 5.55 -0.32
C VAL A 69 3.26 4.49 -0.83
N SER A 70 3.46 4.38 -2.15
CA SER A 70 4.39 3.41 -2.73
C SER A 70 5.83 3.58 -2.25
N GLN A 71 6.34 4.82 -2.20
CA GLN A 71 7.68 5.10 -1.69
C GLN A 71 7.83 4.69 -0.21
N ALA A 72 6.85 5.06 0.61
CA ALA A 72 6.91 4.73 2.04
C ALA A 72 6.84 3.22 2.31
N ILE A 73 6.14 2.46 1.45
CA ILE A 73 6.17 0.99 1.48
C ILE A 73 7.57 0.46 1.14
N GLU A 74 8.19 0.94 0.06
CA GLU A 74 9.52 0.49 -0.37
C GLU A 74 10.62 0.77 0.66
N GLU A 75 10.51 1.88 1.40
CA GLU A 75 11.45 2.23 2.46
C GLU A 75 11.28 1.37 3.73
N THR A 76 10.12 0.75 3.91
CA THR A 76 9.75 0.03 5.15
C THR A 76 9.74 -1.49 5.00
N ASP A 77 9.36 -2.04 3.84
CA ASP A 77 9.23 -3.48 3.61
C ASP A 77 10.56 -4.23 3.41
#